data_AF-A0A2M4B4C2-F1
#
_entry.id   AF-A0A2M4B4C2-F1
#
_cell.length_a   1.000
_cell.length_b   1.000
_cell.length_c   1.000
_cell.angle_alpha   90.00
_cell.angle_beta   90.00
_cell.angle_gamma   90.00
#
_symmetry.space_group_name_H-M   'P 1'
#
loop_
_entity.id
_entity.type
_entity.pdbx_description
1 polymer ?
#
loop_
_entity_poly.entity_id
_entity_poly.type
_entity_poly.pdbx_seq_one_letter_code
_entity_poly.pdbx_strand_id
1 'polypeptide(L)'
;MIRYLLVLMMAWQAKSSIITTNDIPVGNGTVKERQIPVTVEMQFPEGHNALLNSNFTINCTVNGYPKPEVNWYKDGQIMVPTEYIHITDENLLIVTGAITSDSGKYKCLARNEHSEATQEQSLRVEGIYVPPECTDNQQLLKCDLIVAGEYCKHKNYATFCCRSCTLAGQINQGNRRT
;
A
#
# COMPACT_ATOMS: atom_id res chain seq x y z
N MET A 1 79.97 -11.43 68.53
CA MET A 1 80.30 -12.82 68.18
C MET A 1 79.02 -13.49 67.68
N ILE A 2 79.08 -14.07 66.48
CA ILE A 2 78.19 -15.12 65.90
C ILE A 2 76.78 -14.65 65.45
N ARG A 3 76.46 -14.43 64.17
CA ARG A 3 76.32 -15.26 62.94
C ARG A 3 75.03 -16.13 62.85
N TYR A 4 74.24 -15.81 61.81
CA TYR A 4 73.27 -16.61 61.02
C TYR A 4 71.97 -17.14 61.67
N LEU A 5 70.82 -16.71 61.13
CA LEU A 5 69.92 -17.59 60.37
C LEU A 5 68.85 -16.77 59.63
N LEU A 6 68.95 -16.80 58.30
CA LEU A 6 67.87 -16.52 57.35
C LEU A 6 66.75 -17.53 57.56
N VAL A 7 65.49 -17.10 57.69
CA VAL A 7 64.35 -17.65 56.94
C VAL A 7 63.26 -16.59 56.83
N LEU A 8 62.76 -16.44 55.60
CA LEU A 8 61.70 -15.60 55.12
C LEU A 8 60.42 -15.58 55.98
N MET A 9 59.98 -14.39 56.39
CA MET A 9 58.57 -14.08 56.61
C MET A 9 58.25 -12.74 55.95
N MET A 10 58.37 -12.68 54.63
CA MET A 10 57.71 -11.63 53.86
C MET A 10 56.22 -11.94 53.90
N ALA A 11 55.49 -11.16 54.71
CA ALA A 11 54.06 -11.22 54.83
C ALA A 11 53.40 -11.20 53.43
N TRP A 12 52.69 -12.28 53.13
CA TRP A 12 51.82 -12.40 51.96
C TRP A 12 50.56 -11.55 52.22
N GLN A 13 50.65 -10.24 52.01
CA GLN A 13 49.46 -9.40 51.87
C GLN A 13 49.05 -9.40 50.40
N ALA A 14 48.30 -10.43 50.01
CA ALA A 14 47.47 -10.31 48.82
C ALA A 14 46.45 -9.18 49.10
N LYS A 15 46.63 -8.02 48.47
CA LYS A 15 45.54 -7.05 48.34
C LYS A 15 44.43 -7.75 47.56
N SER A 16 43.47 -8.31 48.28
CA SER A 16 42.19 -8.72 47.71
C SER A 16 41.50 -7.45 47.26
N SER A 17 41.67 -7.10 45.99
CA SER A 17 40.86 -6.09 45.32
C SER A 17 39.49 -6.71 45.09
N ILE A 18 38.66 -6.76 46.13
CA ILE A 18 37.23 -7.02 45.97
C ILE A 18 36.72 -5.83 45.14
N ILE A 19 36.38 -6.08 43.88
CA ILE A 19 35.61 -5.12 43.08
C ILE A 19 34.28 -4.99 43.81
N THR A 20 34.07 -3.86 44.49
CA THR A 20 32.75 -3.55 45.03
C THR A 20 31.81 -3.45 43.83
N THR A 21 30.57 -3.94 43.95
CA THR A 21 29.58 -3.93 42.86
C THR A 21 29.21 -2.52 42.36
N ASN A 22 29.83 -1.48 42.92
CA ASN A 22 29.60 -0.08 42.63
C ASN A 22 30.55 0.49 41.55
N ASP A 23 31.52 -0.29 41.06
CA ASP A 23 32.45 0.13 40.00
C ASP A 23 32.11 -0.47 38.62
N ILE A 24 30.90 -1.00 38.42
CA ILE A 24 30.40 -1.26 37.08
C ILE A 24 29.96 0.09 36.52
N PRO A 25 30.63 0.66 35.50
CA PRO A 25 30.06 1.77 34.77
C PRO A 25 28.73 1.27 34.20
N VAL A 26 27.61 1.81 34.69
CA VAL A 26 26.34 1.75 33.98
C VAL A 26 26.60 2.52 32.69
N GLY A 27 27.08 1.82 31.67
CA GLY A 27 27.17 2.35 30.33
C GLY A 27 25.78 2.83 29.99
N ASN A 28 25.64 4.13 29.72
CA ASN A 28 24.49 4.68 29.02
C ASN A 28 24.51 4.13 27.59
N GLY A 29 24.23 2.83 27.45
CA GLY A 29 24.08 2.18 26.17
C GLY A 29 22.72 2.56 25.62
N THR A 30 22.68 3.53 24.72
CA THR A 30 21.49 3.76 23.90
C THR A 30 21.29 2.52 23.03
N VAL A 31 20.26 1.73 23.31
CA VAL A 31 19.84 0.65 22.43
C VAL A 31 19.40 1.29 21.11
N LYS A 32 20.24 1.25 20.08
CA LYS A 32 19.89 1.77 18.75
C LYS A 32 18.93 0.77 18.12
N GLU A 33 17.65 1.13 18.04
CA GLU A 33 16.64 0.30 17.38
C GLU A 33 17.02 0.00 15.92
N ARG A 34 16.62 -1.17 15.45
CA ARG A 34 16.90 -1.60 14.07
C ARG A 34 16.07 -0.77 13.11
N GLN A 35 16.73 0.11 12.36
CA GLN A 35 16.13 0.90 11.30
C GLN A 35 15.88 0.02 10.08
N ILE A 36 14.66 0.04 9.55
CA ILE A 36 14.30 -0.65 8.30
C ILE A 36 14.02 0.45 7.26
N PRO A 37 14.73 0.44 6.11
CA PRO A 37 14.51 1.42 5.06
C PRO A 37 13.05 1.44 4.59
N VAL A 38 12.54 2.63 4.29
CA VAL A 38 11.19 2.75 3.74
C VAL A 38 11.14 2.16 2.32
N THR A 39 10.14 1.33 2.04
CA THR A 39 9.80 0.87 0.69
C THR A 39 8.33 1.12 0.40
N VAL A 40 8.02 1.38 -0.88
CA VAL A 40 6.67 1.68 -1.37
C VAL A 40 6.38 0.76 -2.55
N GLU A 41 5.21 0.13 -2.53
CA GLU A 41 4.66 -0.63 -3.65
C GLU A 41 3.20 -0.22 -3.87
N MET A 42 2.92 0.39 -5.03
CA MET A 42 1.60 0.82 -5.43
C MET A 42 0.94 -0.21 -6.35
N GLN A 43 -0.31 -0.54 -6.05
CA GLN A 43 -1.15 -1.38 -6.88
C GLN A 43 -2.34 -0.58 -7.40
N PHE A 44 -2.45 -0.51 -8.72
CA PHE A 44 -3.50 0.20 -9.45
C PHE A 44 -4.57 -0.78 -9.98
N PRO A 45 -5.75 -0.27 -10.38
CA PRO A 45 -6.67 -1.02 -11.23
C PRO A 45 -5.99 -1.59 -12.49
N GLU A 46 -6.51 -2.70 -12.99
CA GLU A 46 -5.97 -3.36 -14.18
C GLU A 46 -5.90 -2.40 -15.38
N GLY A 47 -4.78 -2.42 -16.09
CA GLY A 47 -4.55 -1.53 -17.23
C GLY A 47 -4.34 -0.06 -16.88
N HIS A 48 -4.30 0.30 -15.59
CA HIS A 48 -4.20 1.68 -15.11
C HIS A 48 -5.37 2.57 -15.57
N ASN A 49 -6.55 1.96 -15.72
CA ASN A 49 -7.77 2.65 -16.12
C ASN A 49 -8.87 2.42 -15.09
N ALA A 50 -9.71 3.44 -14.88
CA ALA A 50 -10.94 3.36 -14.11
C ALA A 50 -12.13 3.76 -14.98
N LEU A 51 -13.33 3.31 -14.59
CA LEU A 51 -14.54 3.59 -15.34
C LEU A 51 -15.24 4.84 -14.79
N LEU A 52 -15.79 5.63 -15.70
CA LEU A 52 -16.62 6.77 -15.34
C LEU A 52 -17.81 6.31 -14.46
N ASN A 53 -18.07 7.06 -13.39
CA ASN A 53 -19.10 6.80 -12.37
C ASN A 53 -18.90 5.49 -11.57
N SER A 54 -17.73 4.85 -11.66
CA SER A 54 -17.38 3.71 -10.81
C SER A 54 -16.46 4.13 -9.67
N ASN A 55 -16.31 3.25 -8.69
CA ASN A 55 -15.29 3.44 -7.66
C ASN A 55 -13.98 2.80 -8.13
N PHE A 56 -12.85 3.34 -7.72
CA PHE A 56 -11.55 2.68 -7.88
C PHE A 56 -10.70 2.87 -6.63
N THR A 57 -9.77 1.93 -6.43
CA THR A 57 -8.86 1.93 -5.30
C THR A 57 -7.42 1.80 -5.79
N ILE A 58 -6.52 2.59 -5.22
CA ILE A 58 -5.08 2.44 -5.38
C ILE A 58 -4.52 2.07 -4.00
N ASN A 59 -3.89 0.91 -3.90
CA ASN A 59 -3.25 0.46 -2.67
C ASN A 59 -1.79 0.93 -2.66
N CYS A 60 -1.32 1.50 -1.55
CA CYS A 60 0.09 1.77 -1.32
C CYS A 60 0.61 0.93 -0.14
N THR A 61 1.26 -0.19 -0.46
CA THR A 61 1.92 -1.02 0.55
C THR A 61 3.23 -0.36 0.96
N VAL A 62 3.36 -0.08 2.25
CA VAL A 62 4.52 0.61 2.82
C VAL A 62 5.16 -0.26 3.88
N ASN A 63 6.47 -0.47 3.76
CA ASN A 63 7.28 -1.11 4.80
C ASN A 63 8.36 -0.13 5.28
N GLY A 64 8.75 -0.23 6.55
CA GLY A 64 9.81 0.60 7.13
C GLY A 64 9.71 0.68 8.65
N TYR A 65 10.82 1.00 9.30
CA TYR A 65 10.88 1.21 10.75
C TYR A 65 11.88 2.32 11.11
N PRO A 66 11.50 3.33 11.92
CA PRO A 66 10.18 3.54 12.52
C PRO A 66 9.03 3.67 11.49
N LYS A 67 7.78 3.45 11.93
CA LYS A 67 6.60 3.41 11.05
C LYS A 67 6.57 4.68 10.18
N PRO A 68 6.60 4.56 8.84
CA PRO A 68 6.58 5.72 7.97
C PRO A 68 5.21 6.43 7.97
N GLU A 69 5.24 7.75 7.81
CA GLU A 69 4.06 8.55 7.46
C GLU A 69 3.86 8.50 5.94
N VAL A 70 2.61 8.41 5.50
CA VAL A 70 2.24 8.30 4.08
C VAL A 70 1.43 9.50 3.64
N ASN A 71 1.85 10.11 2.53
CA ASN A 71 1.20 11.24 1.90
C ASN A 71 0.87 10.92 0.44
N TRP A 72 -0.38 11.17 0.05
CA TRP A 72 -0.88 10.96 -1.31
C TRP A 72 -0.86 12.26 -2.10
N TYR A 73 -0.47 12.17 -3.37
CA TYR A 73 -0.51 13.29 -4.29
C TYR A 73 -1.16 12.89 -5.61
N LYS A 74 -1.85 13.85 -6.23
CA LYS A 74 -2.31 13.77 -7.61
C LYS A 74 -1.81 14.99 -8.37
N ASP A 75 -1.10 14.76 -9.47
CA ASP A 75 -0.51 15.79 -10.30
C ASP A 75 0.33 16.81 -9.50
N GLY A 76 1.06 16.28 -8.51
CA GLY A 76 1.91 17.06 -7.61
C GLY A 76 1.20 17.77 -6.45
N GLN A 77 -0.13 17.75 -6.40
CA GLN A 77 -0.92 18.36 -5.32
C GLN A 77 -1.24 17.33 -4.23
N ILE A 78 -1.12 17.74 -2.96
CA ILE A 78 -1.47 16.89 -1.82
C ILE A 78 -2.97 16.55 -1.86
N MET A 79 -3.30 15.28 -1.65
CA MET A 79 -4.68 14.83 -1.54
C MET A 79 -5.09 14.81 -0.07
N VAL A 80 -6.31 15.27 0.19
CA VAL A 80 -6.91 15.29 1.53
C VAL A 80 -8.18 14.45 1.50
N PRO A 81 -8.47 13.65 2.54
CA PRO A 81 -9.73 12.92 2.62
C PRO A 81 -10.95 13.85 2.56
N THR A 82 -11.98 13.44 1.84
CA THR A 82 -13.27 14.11 1.67
C THR A 82 -14.40 13.06 1.67
N GLU A 83 -15.64 13.46 1.40
CA GLU A 83 -16.74 12.51 1.14
C GLU A 83 -16.55 11.72 -0.17
N TYR A 84 -15.71 12.24 -1.08
CA TYR A 84 -15.46 11.70 -2.41
C TYR A 84 -14.15 10.88 -2.51
N ILE A 85 -13.16 11.25 -1.70
CA ILE A 85 -11.83 10.64 -1.60
C ILE A 85 -11.64 10.11 -0.18
N HIS A 86 -11.43 8.82 -0.02
CA HIS A 86 -11.11 8.22 1.27
C HIS A 86 -9.66 7.72 1.27
N ILE A 87 -8.95 7.97 2.36
CA ILE A 87 -7.62 7.42 2.61
C ILE A 87 -7.69 6.62 3.90
N THR A 88 -7.40 5.32 3.85
CA THR A 88 -7.47 4.43 5.03
C THR A 88 -6.15 4.37 5.77
N ASP A 89 -6.17 3.83 6.99
CA ASP A 89 -4.96 3.61 7.81
C ASP A 89 -4.00 2.58 7.20
N GLU A 90 -4.51 1.70 6.33
CA GLU A 90 -3.74 0.77 5.50
C GLU A 90 -3.21 1.42 4.21
N ASN A 91 -3.30 2.75 4.09
CA ASN A 91 -2.86 3.55 2.95
C ASN A 91 -3.58 3.20 1.63
N LEU A 92 -4.87 2.85 1.70
CA LEU A 92 -5.71 2.72 0.52
C LEU A 92 -6.27 4.08 0.12
N LEU A 93 -6.05 4.50 -1.12
CA LEU A 93 -6.75 5.64 -1.72
C LEU A 93 -7.98 5.13 -2.47
N ILE A 94 -9.17 5.52 -2.01
CA ILE A 94 -10.45 5.12 -2.60
C ILE A 94 -11.13 6.37 -3.16
N VAL A 95 -11.47 6.33 -4.44
CA VAL A 95 -12.23 7.38 -5.12
C VAL A 95 -13.60 6.82 -5.49
N THR A 96 -14.68 7.47 -5.05
CA THR A 96 -16.05 6.98 -5.28
C THR A 96 -16.74 7.77 -6.38
N GLY A 97 -17.34 7.12 -7.38
CA GLY A 97 -18.02 7.82 -8.48
C GLY A 97 -17.04 8.64 -9.33
N ALA A 98 -16.03 7.99 -9.88
CA ALA A 98 -14.96 8.59 -10.67
C ALA A 98 -15.47 9.47 -11.81
N ILE A 99 -14.88 10.65 -11.99
CA ILE A 99 -15.13 11.55 -13.10
C ILE A 99 -13.87 11.68 -13.98
N THR A 100 -14.02 12.24 -15.18
CA THR A 100 -12.90 12.34 -16.15
C THR A 100 -11.71 13.13 -15.60
N SER A 101 -11.97 14.14 -14.75
CA SER A 101 -10.93 14.95 -14.12
C SER A 101 -10.14 14.20 -13.05
N ASP A 102 -10.53 12.98 -12.63
CA ASP A 102 -9.72 12.14 -11.75
C ASP A 102 -8.60 11.41 -12.47
N SER A 103 -8.59 11.47 -13.80
CA SER A 103 -7.40 11.11 -14.57
C SER A 103 -6.22 11.98 -14.12
N GLY A 104 -5.07 11.37 -13.94
CA GLY A 104 -3.89 12.08 -13.46
C GLY A 104 -2.77 11.16 -13.04
N LYS A 105 -1.69 11.76 -12.55
CA LYS A 105 -0.52 11.07 -12.03
C LYS A 105 -0.63 10.96 -10.50
N TYR A 106 -0.84 9.75 -10.02
CA TYR A 106 -0.97 9.47 -8.59
C TYR A 106 0.37 9.06 -8.02
N LYS A 107 0.74 9.65 -6.88
CA LYS A 107 1.99 9.39 -6.18
C LYS A 107 1.72 9.08 -4.72
N CYS A 108 2.31 7.99 -4.24
CA CYS A 108 2.41 7.68 -2.83
C CYS A 108 3.83 8.02 -2.36
N LEU A 109 3.95 8.86 -1.34
CA LEU A 109 5.21 9.19 -0.69
C LEU A 109 5.17 8.70 0.75
N ALA A 110 6.14 7.88 1.14
CA ALA A 110 6.29 7.38 2.49
C ALA A 110 7.62 7.82 3.07
N ARG A 111 7.61 8.38 4.29
CA ARG A 111 8.80 8.92 4.95
C ARG A 111 8.83 8.56 6.42
N ASN A 112 10.00 8.18 6.92
CA ASN A 112 10.32 8.21 8.33
C ASN A 112 11.55 9.12 8.57
N GLU A 113 11.98 9.26 9.81
CA GLU A 113 13.10 10.15 10.18
C GLU A 113 14.46 9.74 9.57
N HIS A 114 14.56 8.54 9.01
CA HIS A 114 15.82 7.97 8.49
C HIS A 114 15.83 7.75 6.97
N SER A 115 14.66 7.62 6.33
CA SER A 115 14.54 7.28 4.91
C SER A 115 13.18 7.69 4.33
N GLU A 116 13.16 7.84 3.01
CA GLU A 116 11.98 8.15 2.22
C GLU A 116 11.95 7.24 0.98
N ALA A 117 10.74 6.84 0.58
CA ALA A 117 10.50 6.21 -0.71
C ALA A 117 9.21 6.75 -1.34
N THR A 118 9.15 6.70 -2.66
CA THR A 118 7.97 7.12 -3.41
C THR A 118 7.81 6.27 -4.66
N GLN A 119 6.57 6.07 -5.06
CA GLN A 119 6.22 5.53 -6.37
C GLN A 119 5.13 6.42 -6.97
N GLU A 120 5.10 6.50 -8.30
CA GLU A 120 4.20 7.36 -9.02
C GLU A 120 3.81 6.72 -10.35
N GLN A 121 2.52 6.79 -10.69
CA GLN A 121 1.98 6.17 -11.90
C GLN A 121 0.71 6.90 -12.34
N SER A 122 0.50 6.97 -13.66
CA SER A 122 -0.69 7.58 -14.25
C SER A 122 -1.87 6.62 -14.27
N LEU A 123 -3.06 7.15 -13.99
CA LEU A 123 -4.34 6.48 -14.15
C LEU A 123 -5.25 7.33 -15.05
N ARG A 124 -6.01 6.69 -15.93
CA ARG A 124 -7.04 7.34 -16.76
C ARG A 124 -8.44 6.92 -16.36
N VAL A 125 -9.36 7.85 -16.33
CA VAL A 125 -10.79 7.58 -16.16
C VAL A 125 -11.46 7.69 -17.52
N GLU A 126 -12.02 6.59 -18.00
CA GLU A 126 -12.65 6.50 -19.31
C GLU A 126 -14.10 5.99 -19.20
N GLY A 127 -14.94 6.40 -20.15
CA GLY A 127 -16.31 5.92 -20.25
C GLY A 127 -16.38 4.56 -20.96
N ILE A 128 -17.43 3.81 -20.69
CA ILE A 128 -17.72 2.58 -21.43
C ILE A 128 -18.27 2.96 -22.81
N TYR A 129 -17.59 2.53 -23.88
CA TYR A 129 -18.13 2.60 -25.23
C TYR A 129 -19.16 1.49 -25.43
N VAL A 130 -20.37 1.86 -25.85
CA VAL A 130 -21.43 0.92 -26.24
C VAL A 130 -21.71 1.13 -27.73
N PRO A 131 -21.42 0.12 -28.59
CA PRO A 131 -21.77 0.20 -30.01
C PRO A 131 -23.28 0.40 -30.20
N PRO A 132 -23.72 1.16 -31.22
CA PRO A 132 -25.14 1.44 -31.45
C PRO A 132 -25.98 0.18 -31.73
N GLU A 133 -25.37 -0.88 -32.28
CA GLU A 133 -26.04 -2.17 -32.50
C GLU A 133 -26.23 -2.98 -31.21
N CYS A 134 -25.51 -2.64 -30.14
CA CYS A 134 -25.59 -3.30 -28.85
C CYS A 134 -26.81 -2.74 -28.09
N THR A 135 -27.94 -3.40 -28.28
CA THR A 135 -29.23 -3.03 -27.68
C THR A 135 -29.77 -4.17 -26.81
N ASP A 136 -30.66 -3.85 -25.88
CA ASP A 136 -31.28 -4.84 -25.00
C ASP A 136 -32.63 -5.30 -25.56
N ASN A 137 -32.90 -6.60 -25.48
CA ASN A 137 -34.19 -7.19 -25.78
C ASN A 137 -35.03 -7.36 -24.52
N GLN A 138 -35.63 -6.26 -24.08
CA GLN A 138 -36.46 -6.20 -22.87
C GLN A 138 -37.74 -7.05 -22.94
N GLN A 139 -38.17 -7.46 -24.14
CA GLN A 139 -39.36 -8.30 -24.32
C GLN A 139 -39.09 -9.75 -23.93
N LEU A 140 -37.85 -10.21 -24.08
CA LEU A 140 -37.47 -11.59 -23.80
C LEU A 140 -36.85 -11.76 -22.42
N LEU A 141 -36.10 -10.75 -21.95
CA LEU A 141 -35.31 -10.86 -20.73
C LEU A 141 -35.35 -9.56 -19.92
N LYS A 142 -35.44 -9.70 -18.59
CA LYS A 142 -35.25 -8.60 -17.65
C LYS A 142 -33.75 -8.37 -17.44
N CYS A 143 -33.15 -7.49 -18.25
CA CYS A 143 -31.70 -7.30 -18.27
C CYS A 143 -31.11 -6.81 -16.95
N ASP A 144 -31.87 -6.06 -16.14
CA ASP A 144 -31.43 -5.67 -14.79
C ASP A 144 -31.17 -6.88 -13.89
N LEU A 145 -32.00 -7.94 -13.99
CA LEU A 145 -31.81 -9.18 -13.23
C LEU A 145 -30.64 -10.00 -13.78
N ILE A 146 -30.41 -9.96 -15.10
CA ILE A 146 -29.28 -10.63 -15.74
C ILE A 146 -27.95 -10.00 -15.29
N VAL A 147 -27.89 -8.67 -15.24
CA VAL A 147 -26.71 -7.94 -14.74
C VAL A 147 -26.52 -8.18 -13.24
N ALA A 148 -27.58 -8.04 -12.43
CA ALA A 148 -27.51 -8.22 -10.99
C ALA A 148 -27.10 -9.65 -10.58
N GLY A 149 -27.48 -10.66 -11.38
CA GLY A 149 -27.07 -12.05 -11.19
C GLY A 149 -25.75 -12.45 -11.85
N GLU A 150 -24.98 -11.51 -12.41
CA GLU A 150 -23.74 -11.76 -13.16
C GLU A 150 -23.88 -12.76 -14.34
N TYR A 151 -25.08 -12.89 -14.90
CA TYR A 151 -25.37 -13.83 -15.98
C TYR A 151 -24.84 -13.38 -17.35
N CYS A 152 -24.35 -12.15 -17.46
CA CYS A 152 -23.71 -11.61 -18.67
C CYS A 152 -22.45 -12.39 -19.11
N LYS A 153 -21.88 -13.25 -18.27
CA LYS A 153 -20.79 -14.16 -18.66
C LYS A 153 -21.25 -15.23 -19.66
N HIS A 154 -22.55 -15.53 -19.73
CA HIS A 154 -23.10 -16.46 -20.71
C HIS A 154 -23.45 -15.76 -22.02
N LYS A 155 -22.99 -16.34 -23.14
CA LYS A 155 -23.19 -15.78 -24.48
C LYS A 155 -24.64 -15.43 -24.82
N ASN A 156 -25.60 -16.29 -24.46
CA ASN A 156 -27.01 -16.05 -24.77
C ASN A 156 -27.55 -14.82 -24.04
N TYR A 157 -27.33 -14.73 -22.73
CA TYR A 157 -27.78 -13.59 -21.94
C TYR A 157 -27.06 -12.29 -22.35
N ALA A 158 -25.75 -12.35 -22.59
CA ALA A 158 -24.99 -11.21 -23.10
C ALA A 158 -25.45 -10.74 -24.49
N THR A 159 -25.96 -11.67 -25.32
CA THR A 159 -26.46 -11.32 -26.66
C THR A 159 -27.79 -10.57 -26.56
N PHE A 160 -28.70 -11.03 -25.70
CA PHE A 160 -30.00 -10.38 -25.52
C PHE A 160 -29.95 -9.12 -24.66
N CYS A 161 -29.04 -9.04 -23.69
CA CYS A 161 -28.88 -7.90 -22.80
C CYS A 161 -27.55 -7.17 -23.06
N CYS A 162 -27.21 -7.00 -24.34
CA CYS A 162 -25.91 -6.49 -24.76
C CYS A 162 -25.59 -5.15 -24.12
N ARG A 163 -26.52 -4.18 -24.19
CA ARG A 163 -26.28 -2.82 -23.69
C ARG A 163 -26.07 -2.82 -22.19
N SER A 164 -26.98 -3.43 -21.45
CA SER A 164 -26.93 -3.51 -19.99
C SER A 164 -25.67 -4.23 -19.52
N CYS A 165 -25.32 -5.37 -20.13
CA CYS A 165 -24.11 -6.12 -19.81
C CYS A 165 -22.82 -5.34 -20.14
N THR A 166 -22.83 -4.55 -21.23
CA THR A 166 -21.69 -3.69 -21.59
C THR A 166 -21.48 -2.59 -20.56
N LEU A 167 -22.53 -1.86 -20.19
CA LEU A 167 -22.47 -0.80 -19.18
C LEU A 167 -22.09 -1.32 -17.80
N ALA A 168 -22.42 -2.57 -17.49
CA ALA A 168 -22.01 -3.23 -16.26
C ALA A 168 -20.53 -3.70 -16.28
N GLY A 169 -19.84 -3.58 -17.42
CA GLY A 169 -18.47 -4.09 -17.58
C GLY A 169 -18.36 -5.63 -17.49
N GLN A 170 -19.48 -6.36 -17.60
CA GLN A 170 -19.52 -7.81 -17.43
C GLN A 170 -19.25 -8.59 -18.73
N ILE A 171 -18.92 -7.89 -19.82
CA ILE A 171 -18.53 -8.50 -21.09
C ILE A 171 -17.13 -8.03 -21.50
N ASN A 172 -16.28 -8.97 -21.88
CA ASN A 172 -14.97 -8.64 -22.43
C ASN A 172 -15.15 -8.15 -23.86
N GLN A 173 -14.96 -6.86 -24.12
CA GLN A 173 -15.01 -6.28 -25.47
C GLN A 173 -13.86 -6.79 -26.38
N GLY A 174 -12.95 -7.61 -25.85
CA GLY A 174 -11.74 -8.11 -26.51
C GLY A 174 -11.90 -9.28 -27.50
N ASN A 175 -13.09 -9.60 -28.01
CA ASN A 175 -13.23 -10.69 -28.99
C ASN A 175 -14.21 -10.41 -30.15
N ARG A 176 -14.19 -9.18 -30.68
CA ARG A 176 -14.82 -8.83 -31.98
C ARG A 176 -13.78 -8.45 -33.04
N ARG A 177 -12.69 -9.20 -33.13
CA ARG A 177 -11.80 -9.22 -34.30
C ARG A 177 -11.56 -10.65 -34.72
N THR A 178 -12.50 -11.19 -35.51
CA THR A 178 -12.34 -12.11 -36.66
C THR A 178 -13.70 -12.60 -37.07
#